data_AF-A0A9P0G107-F1
#
_entry.id   AF-A0A9P0G107-F1
#
_cell.length_a   1.000
_cell.length_b   1.000
_cell.length_c   1.000
_cell.angle_alpha   90.00
_cell.angle_beta   90.00
_cell.angle_gamma   90.00
#
_symmetry.space_group_name_H-M   'P 1'
#
loop_
_entity.id
_entity.type
_entity.pdbx_description
1 polymer ?
#
loop_
_entity_poly.entity_id
_entity_poly.type
_entity_poly.pdbx_seq_one_letter_code
_entity_poly.pdbx_strand_id
1 'polypeptide(L)'
;MGYMMLFPIFASLFLGVLAVPPEIDLMADSDIEGFNTNLFDPKYRLTEAVQPKQISVDLDVYLEEARFNGIVQLDVETIQPNLNQIALHQKVVSIQSVNIVDDQGRPVNLQFPNPFTTDDYYEILIINLASPIDLGNYSITIRYQGAINLNQFERGFYRGHYFLNNETRYYATTQFQPYYARMAFPCFDEPQFKSRFIISITRDSTLSPSYSNMAIETTTDV
;
A
#
# COMPACT_ATOMS: atom_id res chain seq x y z
N MET A 1 77.08 -27.88 -14.15
CA MET A 1 76.56 -28.43 -12.88
C MET A 1 75.27 -27.70 -12.60
N GLY A 2 74.13 -28.40 -12.66
CA GLY A 2 72.78 -27.81 -12.70
C GLY A 2 72.08 -28.13 -14.01
N TYR A 3 71.26 -29.17 -13.98
CA TYR A 3 70.68 -29.93 -15.10
C TYR A 3 69.27 -29.42 -15.49
N MET A 4 68.93 -29.54 -16.78
CA MET A 4 67.61 -29.94 -17.38
C MET A 4 66.35 -29.12 -17.03
N MET A 5 65.36 -28.86 -17.90
CA MET A 5 64.85 -29.58 -19.08
C MET A 5 63.77 -28.72 -19.79
N LEU A 6 63.67 -28.88 -21.12
CA LEU A 6 62.50 -28.81 -22.03
C LEU A 6 61.66 -27.50 -22.29
N PHE A 7 61.77 -27.05 -23.55
CA PHE A 7 60.73 -26.45 -24.46
C PHE A 7 59.53 -27.41 -24.72
N PRO A 8 58.49 -27.13 -25.57
CA PRO A 8 57.85 -25.89 -26.11
C PRO A 8 56.27 -25.96 -26.14
N ILE A 9 55.64 -25.00 -26.86
CA ILE A 9 54.41 -25.07 -27.71
C ILE A 9 53.09 -24.42 -27.20
N PHE A 10 52.70 -23.41 -27.99
CA PHE A 10 51.36 -22.88 -28.30
C PHE A 10 50.12 -23.73 -27.93
N ALA A 11 49.14 -23.09 -27.30
CA ALA A 11 47.73 -23.24 -27.69
C ALA A 11 46.92 -22.05 -27.14
N SER A 12 46.61 -21.10 -28.02
CA SER A 12 45.44 -20.23 -27.85
C SER A 12 44.18 -21.11 -27.91
N LEU A 13 43.43 -21.18 -26.81
CA LEU A 13 42.02 -21.59 -26.87
C LEU A 13 41.16 -20.58 -26.11
N PHE A 14 40.13 -20.16 -26.82
CA PHE A 14 39.11 -19.20 -26.49
C PHE A 14 38.18 -19.71 -25.37
N LEU A 15 37.40 -18.76 -24.81
CA LEU A 15 36.17 -18.92 -24.03
C LEU A 15 36.28 -19.44 -22.60
N GLY A 16 36.21 -18.48 -21.68
CA GLY A 16 35.68 -18.67 -20.33
C GLY A 16 34.97 -17.38 -19.92
N VAL A 17 33.77 -17.17 -20.47
CA VAL A 17 32.80 -16.25 -19.87
C VAL A 17 32.61 -16.77 -18.45
N LEU A 18 33.11 -16.05 -17.44
CA LEU A 18 32.63 -16.23 -16.08
C LEU A 18 31.17 -15.78 -16.09
N ALA A 19 30.30 -16.69 -16.50
CA ALA A 19 28.89 -16.63 -16.21
C ALA A 19 28.81 -16.75 -14.70
N VAL A 20 28.76 -15.60 -14.03
CA VAL A 20 28.21 -15.52 -12.68
C VAL A 20 26.83 -16.17 -12.79
N PRO A 21 26.55 -17.28 -12.09
CA PRO A 21 25.22 -17.87 -12.13
C PRO A 21 24.22 -16.80 -11.64
N PRO A 22 22.98 -16.77 -12.17
CA PRO A 22 21.96 -15.86 -11.70
C PRO A 22 21.50 -16.36 -10.33
N GLU A 23 22.26 -16.05 -9.29
CA GLU A 23 21.89 -16.30 -7.90
C GLU A 23 21.49 -14.98 -7.25
N ILE A 24 20.57 -14.27 -7.90
CA ILE A 24 19.80 -13.16 -7.34
C ILE A 24 18.36 -13.30 -7.87
N ASP A 25 17.71 -14.43 -7.55
CA ASP A 25 16.25 -14.54 -7.64
C ASP A 25 15.67 -15.53 -6.61
N LEU A 26 16.40 -15.78 -5.51
CA LEU A 26 16.02 -16.73 -4.45
C LEU A 26 15.75 -16.04 -3.10
N MET A 27 15.31 -14.77 -3.13
CA MET A 27 14.84 -14.04 -1.93
C MET A 27 13.36 -13.67 -2.01
N ALA A 28 12.67 -13.99 -3.11
CA ALA A 28 11.22 -13.79 -3.21
C ALA A 28 10.41 -14.95 -2.60
N ASP A 29 11.01 -16.13 -2.45
CA ASP A 29 10.34 -17.37 -2.01
C ASP A 29 10.71 -17.79 -0.57
N SER A 30 11.65 -17.09 0.09
CA SER A 30 12.05 -17.35 1.48
C SER A 30 11.13 -16.69 2.53
N ASP A 31 10.11 -15.95 2.12
CA ASP A 31 9.20 -15.22 3.03
C ASP A 31 8.03 -16.10 3.55
N ILE A 32 7.99 -17.40 3.23
CA ILE A 32 7.01 -18.36 3.79
C ILE A 32 7.68 -19.24 4.86
N GLU A 33 8.44 -18.65 5.77
CA GLU A 33 8.78 -19.30 7.04
C GLU A 33 7.97 -18.68 8.19
N GLY A 34 6.97 -19.43 8.67
CA GLY A 34 6.62 -19.42 10.09
C GLY A 34 5.82 -18.22 10.65
N PHE A 35 5.18 -17.39 9.83
CA PHE A 35 4.16 -16.50 10.37
C PHE A 35 2.91 -17.33 10.73
N ASN A 36 2.47 -17.28 12.00
CA ASN A 36 1.10 -17.60 12.40
C ASN A 36 0.16 -16.60 11.70
N THR A 37 -0.03 -16.77 10.40
CA THR A 37 -0.87 -15.90 9.59
C THR A 37 -2.31 -16.35 9.69
N ASN A 38 -3.20 -15.41 9.95
CA ASN A 38 -4.64 -15.57 9.83
C ASN A 38 -5.12 -15.55 8.36
N LEU A 39 -4.21 -15.59 7.38
CA LEU A 39 -4.51 -15.56 5.94
C LEU A 39 -5.47 -16.68 5.49
N PHE A 40 -5.51 -17.78 6.23
CA PHE A 40 -6.40 -18.93 5.98
C PHE A 40 -7.68 -18.92 6.84
N ASP A 41 -7.82 -17.98 7.77
CA ASP A 41 -9.07 -17.79 8.51
C ASP A 41 -10.10 -17.13 7.57
N PRO A 42 -11.28 -17.72 7.35
CA PRO A 42 -12.35 -17.12 6.55
C PRO A 42 -12.73 -15.70 7.01
N LYS A 43 -12.54 -15.36 8.29
CA LYS A 43 -12.81 -14.01 8.83
C LYS A 43 -11.84 -12.94 8.35
N TYR A 44 -10.65 -13.33 7.86
CA TYR A 44 -9.69 -12.39 7.28
C TYR A 44 -10.12 -11.91 5.88
N ARG A 45 -10.93 -12.70 5.16
CA ARG A 45 -11.35 -12.36 3.80
C ARG A 45 -12.54 -11.42 3.80
N LEU A 46 -12.46 -10.37 3.00
CA LEU A 46 -13.58 -9.49 2.73
C LEU A 46 -14.64 -10.22 1.93
N THR A 47 -15.90 -9.89 2.17
CA THR A 47 -16.99 -10.38 1.34
C THR A 47 -16.98 -9.67 -0.01
N GLU A 48 -17.42 -10.37 -1.06
CA GLU A 48 -17.57 -9.74 -2.38
C GLU A 48 -18.76 -8.79 -2.48
N ALA A 49 -19.55 -8.65 -1.41
CA ALA A 49 -20.80 -7.90 -1.38
C ALA A 49 -20.64 -6.40 -1.73
N VAL A 50 -19.43 -5.87 -1.59
CA VAL A 50 -19.07 -4.50 -1.95
C VAL A 50 -17.85 -4.55 -2.87
N GLN A 51 -18.00 -3.99 -4.08
CA GLN A 51 -16.95 -3.98 -5.11
C GLN A 51 -16.47 -2.55 -5.33
N PRO A 52 -15.18 -2.25 -5.12
CA PRO A 52 -14.65 -0.92 -5.39
C PRO A 52 -14.51 -0.70 -6.91
N LYS A 53 -14.80 0.52 -7.35
CA LYS A 53 -14.65 0.95 -8.75
C LYS A 53 -13.52 1.96 -8.88
N GLN A 54 -13.48 2.94 -7.99
CA GLN A 54 -12.50 4.02 -7.99
C GLN A 54 -12.08 4.34 -6.55
N ILE A 55 -10.78 4.60 -6.39
CA ILE A 55 -10.17 4.97 -5.13
C ILE A 55 -9.41 6.27 -5.37
N SER A 56 -9.86 7.34 -4.74
CA SER A 56 -9.16 8.62 -4.72
C SER A 56 -8.40 8.74 -3.40
N VAL A 57 -7.07 8.83 -3.47
CA VAL A 57 -6.18 8.90 -2.32
C VAL A 57 -5.53 10.28 -2.29
N ASP A 58 -5.75 11.02 -1.21
CA ASP A 58 -5.09 12.30 -0.95
C ASP A 58 -4.23 12.19 0.31
N LEU A 59 -2.94 12.53 0.18
CA LEU A 59 -1.94 12.36 1.23
C LEU A 59 -1.19 13.67 1.51
N ASP A 60 -1.28 14.13 2.75
CA ASP A 60 -0.43 15.19 3.28
C ASP A 60 0.79 14.58 3.96
N VAL A 61 1.95 14.63 3.29
CA VAL A 61 3.17 13.94 3.71
C VAL A 61 4.11 14.86 4.49
N TYR A 62 4.40 14.50 5.74
CA TYR A 62 5.35 15.19 6.61
C TYR A 62 6.59 14.32 6.80
N LEU A 63 7.54 14.42 5.86
CA LEU A 63 8.69 13.51 5.75
C LEU A 63 9.60 13.52 6.99
N GLU A 64 9.87 14.70 7.53
CA GLU A 64 10.73 14.87 8.72
C GLU A 64 10.08 14.24 9.97
N GLU A 65 8.77 14.46 10.12
CA GLU A 65 7.95 13.95 11.21
C GLU A 65 7.58 12.46 11.07
N ALA A 66 7.94 11.84 9.94
CA ALA A 66 7.61 10.46 9.60
C ALA A 66 6.12 10.12 9.78
N ARG A 67 5.25 11.04 9.36
CA ARG A 67 3.79 10.87 9.42
C ARG A 67 3.11 11.42 8.18
N PHE A 68 1.84 11.07 8.03
CA PHE A 68 0.98 11.66 7.02
C PHE A 68 -0.47 11.72 7.49
N ASN A 69 -1.21 12.71 6.99
CA ASN A 69 -2.67 12.72 7.08
C ASN A 69 -3.23 12.27 5.73
N GLY A 70 -4.34 11.53 5.76
CA GLY A 70 -4.93 11.01 4.54
C GLY A 70 -6.43 11.21 4.48
N ILE A 71 -6.91 11.40 3.25
CA ILE A 71 -8.32 11.29 2.90
C ILE A 71 -8.40 10.27 1.78
N VAL A 72 -9.18 9.20 2.00
CA VAL A 72 -9.50 8.25 0.93
C VAL A 72 -10.99 8.33 0.63
N GLN A 73 -11.31 8.46 -0.65
CA GLN A 73 -12.67 8.33 -1.17
C GLN A 73 -12.77 7.05 -2.00
N LEU A 74 -13.64 6.15 -1.60
CA LEU A 74 -13.89 4.86 -2.23
C LEU A 74 -15.27 4.93 -2.90
N ASP A 75 -15.29 4.94 -4.23
CA ASP A 75 -16.53 4.78 -4.99
C ASP A 75 -16.75 3.27 -5.18
N VAL A 76 -17.84 2.77 -4.62
CA VAL A 76 -18.14 1.33 -4.50
C VAL A 76 -19.52 0.99 -5.05
N GLU A 77 -19.68 -0.25 -5.48
CA GLU A 77 -20.96 -0.85 -5.88
C GLU A 77 -21.32 -1.96 -4.89
N THR A 78 -22.52 -1.93 -4.32
CA THR A 78 -23.06 -3.03 -3.52
C THR A 78 -23.74 -4.05 -4.43
N ILE A 79 -23.28 -5.30 -4.39
CA ILE A 79 -23.81 -6.40 -5.22
C ILE A 79 -24.78 -7.30 -4.46
N GLN A 80 -24.94 -7.09 -3.15
CA GLN A 80 -25.91 -7.77 -2.31
C GLN A 80 -26.82 -6.74 -1.61
N PRO A 81 -28.13 -7.01 -1.49
CA PRO A 81 -29.05 -6.13 -0.77
C PRO A 81 -28.95 -6.31 0.75
N ASN A 82 -29.59 -5.42 1.50
CA ASN A 82 -29.71 -5.48 2.96
C ASN A 82 -28.37 -5.53 3.72
N LEU A 83 -27.37 -4.78 3.27
CA LEU A 83 -26.08 -4.69 3.95
C LEU A 83 -26.19 -3.84 5.21
N ASN A 84 -25.79 -4.39 6.35
CA ASN A 84 -25.75 -3.70 7.63
C ASN A 84 -24.36 -3.14 7.97
N GLN A 85 -23.33 -3.68 7.32
CA GLN A 85 -21.94 -3.33 7.55
C GLN A 85 -21.16 -3.37 6.23
N ILE A 86 -20.13 -2.53 6.14
CA ILE A 86 -19.14 -2.56 5.07
C ILE A 86 -17.78 -2.79 5.71
N ALA A 87 -17.06 -3.81 5.25
CA ALA A 87 -15.72 -4.15 5.75
C ALA A 87 -14.66 -3.85 4.68
N LEU A 88 -13.53 -3.31 5.11
CA LEU A 88 -12.34 -3.07 4.28
C LEU A 88 -11.07 -3.14 5.14
N HIS A 89 -9.90 -3.25 4.53
CA HIS A 89 -8.64 -3.37 5.27
C HIS A 89 -8.10 -2.02 5.73
N GLN A 90 -7.54 -1.96 6.93
CA GLN A 90 -6.81 -0.80 7.45
C GLN A 90 -5.73 -1.24 8.45
N LYS A 91 -4.58 -0.56 8.41
CA LYS A 91 -3.56 -0.61 9.46
C LYS A 91 -2.89 0.75 9.62
N VAL A 92 -3.74 1.78 9.67
CA VAL A 92 -3.30 3.17 9.84
C VAL A 92 -3.28 3.53 11.32
N VAL A 93 -2.68 4.66 11.70
CA VAL A 93 -2.54 5.05 13.11
C VAL A 93 -3.90 5.32 13.75
N SER A 94 -4.79 6.03 13.04
CA SER A 94 -6.15 6.27 13.53
C SER A 94 -7.11 6.62 12.41
N ILE A 95 -8.36 6.16 12.55
CA ILE A 95 -9.49 6.61 11.73
C ILE A 95 -10.17 7.77 12.46
N GLN A 96 -10.24 8.94 11.81
CA GLN A 96 -10.81 10.16 12.40
C GLN A 96 -12.30 10.29 12.11
N SER A 97 -12.72 9.98 10.88
CA SER A 97 -14.12 10.06 10.48
C SER A 97 -14.40 9.17 9.28
N VAL A 98 -15.62 8.65 9.23
CA VAL A 98 -16.18 7.93 8.07
C VAL A 98 -17.49 8.60 7.69
N ASN A 99 -17.68 8.88 6.40
CA ASN A 99 -18.93 9.38 5.84
C ASN A 99 -19.30 8.56 4.60
N ILE A 100 -20.60 8.34 4.39
CA ILE A 100 -21.11 7.64 3.21
C ILE A 100 -22.21 8.48 2.58
N VAL A 101 -22.17 8.58 1.26
CA VAL A 101 -23.27 9.13 0.45
C VAL A 101 -23.70 8.13 -0.62
N ASP A 102 -24.98 8.18 -1.00
CA ASP A 102 -25.49 7.41 -2.13
C ASP A 102 -25.16 8.09 -3.49
N ASP A 103 -25.62 7.47 -4.57
CA ASP A 103 -25.45 7.93 -5.95
C ASP A 103 -26.07 9.30 -6.25
N GLN A 104 -27.00 9.77 -5.41
CA GLN A 104 -27.63 11.09 -5.48
C GLN A 104 -26.94 12.11 -4.56
N GLY A 105 -25.87 11.70 -3.86
CA GLY A 105 -25.17 12.53 -2.88
C GLY A 105 -25.91 12.70 -1.56
N ARG A 106 -26.94 11.88 -1.29
CA ARG A 106 -27.68 11.91 -0.02
C ARG A 106 -26.89 11.15 1.05
N PRO A 107 -26.78 11.68 2.27
CA PRO A 107 -26.07 10.99 3.36
C PRO A 107 -26.73 9.65 3.71
N VAL A 108 -25.90 8.62 3.87
CA VAL A 108 -26.28 7.34 4.45
C VAL A 108 -25.96 7.38 5.95
N ASN A 109 -26.98 7.16 6.78
CA ASN A 109 -26.82 7.24 8.23
C ASN A 109 -25.99 6.06 8.77
N LEU A 110 -24.98 6.36 9.57
CA LEU A 110 -24.16 5.38 10.29
C LEU A 110 -24.69 5.20 11.72
N GLN A 111 -24.39 4.05 12.33
CA GLN A 111 -24.78 3.78 13.72
C GLN A 111 -24.15 4.81 14.67
N PHE A 112 -24.88 5.17 15.72
CA PHE A 112 -24.39 6.02 16.80
C PHE A 112 -24.59 5.31 18.14
N PRO A 113 -23.62 5.31 19.06
CA PRO A 113 -22.37 6.10 19.05
C PRO A 113 -21.21 5.51 18.24
N ASN A 114 -21.35 4.30 17.67
CA ASN A 114 -20.25 3.56 17.06
C ASN A 114 -20.39 3.43 15.53
N PRO A 115 -20.10 4.49 14.75
CA PRO A 115 -20.27 4.48 13.29
C PRO A 115 -19.30 3.55 12.58
N PHE A 116 -18.19 3.21 13.23
CA PHE A 116 -17.23 2.22 12.75
C PHE A 116 -16.50 1.57 13.92
N THR A 117 -15.87 0.43 13.66
CA THR A 117 -15.00 -0.30 14.59
C THR A 117 -13.80 -0.86 13.83
N THR A 118 -12.65 -0.96 14.48
CA THR A 118 -11.44 -1.57 13.92
C THR A 118 -11.15 -2.90 14.61
N ASP A 119 -10.67 -3.86 13.83
CA ASP A 119 -10.10 -5.12 14.31
C ASP A 119 -8.61 -5.12 13.99
N ASP A 120 -7.78 -4.94 15.00
CA ASP A 120 -6.33 -4.85 14.83
C ASP A 120 -5.68 -6.21 14.49
N TYR A 121 -6.36 -7.32 14.81
CA TYR A 121 -5.85 -8.66 14.54
C TYR A 121 -6.03 -9.04 13.07
N TYR A 122 -7.21 -8.76 12.50
CA TYR A 122 -7.45 -8.96 11.06
C TYR A 122 -7.10 -7.74 10.20
N GLU A 123 -6.79 -6.61 10.83
CA GLU A 123 -6.49 -5.33 10.17
C GLU A 123 -7.68 -4.87 9.31
N ILE A 124 -8.88 -4.94 9.89
CA ILE A 124 -10.16 -4.64 9.22
C ILE A 124 -10.82 -3.41 9.87
N LEU A 125 -11.31 -2.50 9.04
CA LEU A 125 -12.28 -1.48 9.38
C LEU A 125 -13.68 -2.00 9.04
N ILE A 126 -14.58 -1.96 10.02
CA ILE A 126 -16.01 -2.27 9.85
C ILE A 126 -16.78 -0.97 10.03
N ILE A 127 -17.47 -0.54 8.97
CA ILE A 127 -18.38 0.60 8.99
C ILE A 127 -19.79 0.10 9.32
N ASN A 128 -20.42 0.65 10.34
CA ASN A 128 -21.71 0.21 10.86
C ASN A 128 -22.83 1.11 10.35
N LEU A 129 -23.77 0.54 9.58
CA LEU A 129 -24.88 1.28 8.98
C LEU A 129 -26.06 1.36 9.97
N ALA A 130 -26.71 2.52 10.09
CA ALA A 130 -27.87 2.71 10.97
C ALA A 130 -29.12 1.98 10.45
N SER A 131 -29.17 1.75 9.14
CA SER A 131 -30.21 0.96 8.49
C SER A 131 -29.58 0.21 7.33
N PRO A 132 -30.10 -0.97 6.97
CA PRO A 132 -29.59 -1.73 5.85
C PRO A 132 -29.60 -0.89 4.56
N ILE A 133 -28.52 -0.96 3.79
CA ILE A 133 -28.47 -0.38 2.44
C ILE A 133 -28.69 -1.46 1.39
N ASP A 134 -29.31 -1.07 0.28
CA ASP A 134 -29.60 -1.95 -0.84
C ASP A 134 -28.52 -1.87 -1.93
N LEU A 135 -28.74 -2.64 -3.01
CA LEU A 135 -27.93 -2.59 -4.23
C LEU A 135 -27.85 -1.17 -4.76
N GLY A 136 -26.65 -0.73 -5.13
CA GLY A 136 -26.43 0.61 -5.65
C GLY A 136 -24.98 1.06 -5.57
N ASN A 137 -24.76 2.30 -6.00
CA ASN A 137 -23.45 2.94 -5.92
C ASN A 137 -23.40 3.85 -4.69
N TYR A 138 -22.28 3.82 -3.99
CA TYR A 138 -22.03 4.62 -2.80
C TYR A 138 -20.62 5.19 -2.86
N SER A 139 -20.44 6.35 -2.24
CA SER A 139 -19.12 6.93 -2.04
C SER A 139 -18.80 7.01 -0.56
N ILE A 140 -17.71 6.36 -0.16
CA ILE A 140 -17.24 6.28 1.23
C ILE A 140 -16.02 7.19 1.35
N THR A 141 -16.11 8.20 2.21
CA THR A 141 -14.99 9.09 2.54
C THR A 141 -14.46 8.78 3.93
N ILE A 142 -13.16 8.51 4.03
CA ILE A 142 -12.48 8.19 5.28
C ILE A 142 -11.34 9.19 5.48
N ARG A 143 -11.34 9.89 6.63
CA ARG A 143 -10.22 10.72 7.08
C ARG A 143 -9.44 9.96 8.13
N TYR A 144 -8.13 9.95 8.01
CA TYR A 144 -7.28 9.13 8.86
C TYR A 144 -5.88 9.72 9.01
N GLN A 145 -5.14 9.20 10.00
CA GLN A 145 -3.73 9.51 10.21
C GLN A 145 -2.91 8.24 10.04
N GLY A 146 -1.74 8.37 9.42
CA GLY A 146 -0.80 7.28 9.22
C GLY A 146 0.63 7.66 9.62
N ALA A 147 1.47 6.64 9.76
CA ALA A 147 2.88 6.77 10.07
C ALA A 147 3.71 6.27 8.90
N ILE A 148 4.82 6.95 8.61
CA ILE A 148 5.81 6.48 7.66
C ILE A 148 6.75 5.55 8.44
N ASN A 149 6.80 4.29 8.03
CA ASN A 149 7.66 3.30 8.67
C ASN A 149 9.13 3.73 8.56
N LEU A 150 9.81 3.83 9.71
CA LEU A 150 11.22 4.24 9.75
C LEU A 150 12.16 3.10 9.37
N ASN A 151 11.67 1.87 9.44
CA ASN A 151 12.38 0.68 9.02
C ASN A 151 11.88 0.23 7.65
N GLN A 152 12.74 0.28 6.64
CA GLN A 152 12.42 -0.16 5.28
C GLN A 152 11.96 -1.62 5.18
N PHE A 153 12.33 -2.47 6.14
CA PHE A 153 11.89 -3.88 6.17
C PHE A 153 10.42 -4.05 6.59
N GLU A 154 9.80 -3.03 7.20
CA GLU A 154 8.36 -3.04 7.56
C GLU A 154 7.46 -2.85 6.33
N ARG A 155 8.03 -2.50 5.17
CA ARG A 155 7.33 -2.27 3.89
C ARG A 155 6.20 -1.24 4.08
N GLY A 156 5.14 -1.29 3.26
CA GLY A 156 4.07 -0.29 3.30
C GLY A 156 4.55 1.07 2.81
N PHE A 157 4.21 2.14 3.51
CA PHE A 157 4.77 3.47 3.27
C PHE A 157 5.94 3.70 4.22
N TYR A 158 7.17 3.76 3.70
CA TYR A 158 8.38 3.80 4.53
C TYR A 158 9.36 4.90 4.10
N ARG A 159 10.23 5.28 5.03
CA ARG A 159 11.27 6.29 4.85
C ARG A 159 12.62 5.61 4.59
N GLY A 160 13.26 5.97 3.50
CA GLY A 160 14.65 5.61 3.22
C GLY A 160 15.56 6.83 3.29
N HIS A 161 16.85 6.60 3.10
CA HIS A 161 17.85 7.66 3.00
C HIS A 161 18.94 7.34 1.98
N TYR A 162 19.62 8.38 1.51
CA TYR A 162 20.84 8.28 0.70
C TYR A 162 21.79 9.43 1.06
N PHE A 163 23.05 9.29 0.66
CA PHE A 163 24.06 10.32 0.88
C PHE A 163 24.32 11.11 -0.39
N LEU A 164 24.33 12.44 -0.27
CA LEU A 164 24.72 13.33 -1.36
C LEU A 164 25.51 14.50 -0.78
N ASN A 165 26.69 14.79 -1.32
CA ASN A 165 27.54 15.91 -0.89
C ASN A 165 27.82 15.94 0.63
N ASN A 166 28.08 14.77 1.24
CA ASN A 166 28.26 14.58 2.69
C ASN A 166 27.03 14.91 3.56
N GLU A 167 25.85 15.06 2.96
CA GLU A 167 24.59 15.21 3.67
C GLU A 167 23.72 13.96 3.50
N THR A 168 23.05 13.55 4.59
CA THR A 168 22.00 12.53 4.54
C THR A 168 20.73 13.17 4.01
N ARG A 169 20.14 12.59 2.97
CA ARG A 169 18.85 12.99 2.41
C ARG A 169 17.83 11.89 2.59
N TYR A 170 16.63 12.27 2.99
CA TYR A 170 15.52 11.34 3.19
C TYR A 170 14.59 11.33 1.98
N TYR A 171 13.92 10.21 1.80
CA TYR A 171 12.81 10.05 0.87
C TYR A 171 11.76 9.14 1.50
N ALA A 172 10.51 9.27 1.07
CA ALA A 172 9.48 8.29 1.38
C ALA A 172 9.06 7.56 0.11
N THR A 173 8.82 6.26 0.23
CA THR A 173 8.42 5.40 -0.90
C THR A 173 7.53 4.27 -0.40
N THR A 174 6.90 3.54 -1.32
CA THR A 174 5.90 2.53 -1.02
C THR A 174 6.31 1.15 -1.52
N GLN A 175 6.10 0.12 -0.70
CA GLN A 175 6.15 -1.30 -1.10
C GLN A 175 4.91 -2.01 -0.55
N PHE A 176 3.91 -2.22 -1.41
CA PHE A 176 2.60 -2.72 -0.95
C PHE A 176 2.42 -4.24 -1.04
N GLN A 177 3.21 -4.96 -1.84
CA GLN A 177 3.07 -6.41 -1.91
C GLN A 177 3.57 -7.09 -0.60
N PRO A 178 2.79 -8.04 -0.03
CA PRO A 178 1.54 -8.59 -0.54
C PRO A 178 0.24 -7.92 -0.03
N TYR A 179 0.25 -7.30 1.15
CA TYR A 179 -0.94 -6.75 1.81
C TYR A 179 -0.65 -5.47 2.60
N TYR A 180 0.39 -4.72 2.22
CA TYR A 180 0.84 -3.54 2.96
C TYR A 180 0.21 -2.23 2.44
N ALA A 181 -0.68 -2.27 1.44
CA ALA A 181 -1.38 -1.07 0.98
C ALA A 181 -2.28 -0.49 2.09
N ARG A 182 -2.89 -1.35 2.90
CA ARG A 182 -3.70 -0.99 4.08
C ARG A 182 -2.96 -0.15 5.13
N MET A 183 -1.62 -0.13 5.12
CA MET A 183 -0.81 0.72 6.00
C MET A 183 -0.72 2.17 5.51
N ALA A 184 -0.91 2.40 4.21
CA ALA A 184 -0.88 3.73 3.61
C ALA A 184 -2.28 4.36 3.51
N PHE A 185 -3.30 3.56 3.23
CA PHE A 185 -4.68 4.03 3.16
C PHE A 185 -5.66 2.86 3.39
N PRO A 186 -6.79 3.09 4.08
CA PRO A 186 -7.84 2.08 4.20
C PRO A 186 -8.41 1.71 2.82
N CYS A 187 -8.41 0.42 2.46
CA CYS A 187 -8.86 -0.05 1.14
C CYS A 187 -9.25 -1.53 1.10
N PHE A 188 -9.82 -1.97 -0.02
CA PHE A 188 -10.05 -3.39 -0.31
C PHE A 188 -8.75 -4.08 -0.73
N ASP A 189 -7.85 -4.30 0.24
CA ASP A 189 -6.48 -4.80 0.02
C ASP A 189 -6.43 -6.33 -0.24
N GLU A 190 -7.17 -6.79 -1.26
CA GLU A 190 -7.02 -8.13 -1.83
C GLU A 190 -6.91 -8.04 -3.37
N PRO A 191 -6.08 -8.87 -4.01
CA PRO A 191 -5.78 -8.74 -5.45
C PRO A 191 -6.99 -8.78 -6.40
N GLN A 192 -8.10 -9.40 -5.97
CA GLN A 192 -9.33 -9.53 -6.74
C GLN A 192 -10.14 -8.22 -6.87
N PHE A 193 -9.99 -7.29 -5.91
CA PHE A 193 -10.72 -6.02 -5.89
C PHE A 193 -10.02 -4.95 -6.75
N LYS A 194 -10.05 -5.13 -8.07
CA LYS A 194 -9.46 -4.17 -9.01
C LYS A 194 -10.21 -2.84 -8.99
N SER A 195 -9.47 -1.73 -8.93
CA SER A 195 -10.00 -0.37 -8.87
C SER A 195 -9.17 0.59 -9.72
N ARG A 196 -9.80 1.66 -10.20
CA ARG A 196 -9.08 2.84 -10.74
C ARG A 196 -8.54 3.68 -9.59
N PHE A 197 -7.30 4.15 -9.69
CA PHE A 197 -6.70 5.01 -8.68
C PHE A 197 -6.54 6.45 -9.19
N ILE A 198 -6.89 7.41 -8.34
CA ILE A 198 -6.57 8.83 -8.47
C ILE A 198 -5.74 9.18 -7.23
N ILE A 199 -4.57 9.77 -7.41
CA ILE A 199 -3.62 10.00 -6.32
C ILE A 199 -3.20 11.47 -6.30
N SER A 200 -3.35 12.09 -5.14
CA SER A 200 -2.86 13.42 -4.79
C SER A 200 -1.87 13.31 -3.64
N ILE A 201 -0.77 14.06 -3.71
CA ILE A 201 0.28 14.08 -2.69
C ILE A 201 0.67 15.52 -2.42
N THR A 202 0.29 16.04 -1.26
CA THR A 202 0.82 17.27 -0.70
C THR A 202 2.15 16.97 -0.01
N ARG A 203 3.17 17.79 -0.29
CA ARG A 203 4.51 17.64 0.26
C ARG A 203 5.16 19.01 0.44
N ASP A 204 6.25 19.02 1.20
CA ASP A 204 7.08 20.22 1.29
C ASP A 204 7.62 20.66 -0.09
N SER A 205 7.58 21.96 -0.35
CA SER A 205 8.00 22.58 -1.62
C SER A 205 9.50 22.41 -1.91
N THR A 206 10.33 22.20 -0.88
CA THR A 206 11.78 21.97 -1.01
C THR A 206 12.12 20.58 -1.56
N LEU A 207 11.16 19.65 -1.53
CA LEU A 207 11.34 18.31 -2.08
C LEU A 207 11.23 18.30 -3.62
N SER A 208 11.84 17.29 -4.23
CA SER A 208 11.64 16.98 -5.65
C SER A 208 10.18 16.61 -5.94
N PRO A 209 9.73 16.65 -7.22
CA PRO A 209 8.42 16.15 -7.63
C PRO A 209 8.11 14.75 -7.08
N SER A 210 6.85 14.55 -6.70
CA SER A 210 6.34 13.24 -6.30
C SER A 210 6.10 12.39 -7.55
N TYR A 211 6.40 11.10 -7.48
CA TYR A 211 6.16 10.16 -8.56
C TYR A 211 5.15 9.11 -8.14
N SER A 212 4.35 8.65 -9.09
CA SER A 212 3.35 7.60 -8.92
C SER A 212 3.26 6.77 -10.22
N ASN A 213 2.29 5.86 -10.31
CA ASN A 213 2.09 5.01 -11.48
C ASN A 213 1.77 5.80 -12.75
N MET A 214 1.05 6.91 -12.63
CA MET A 214 0.61 7.76 -13.74
C MET A 214 1.42 9.06 -13.80
N ALA A 215 1.43 9.70 -14.98
CA ALA A 215 2.06 11.01 -15.15
C ALA A 215 1.37 12.07 -14.30
N ILE A 216 2.14 13.08 -13.87
CA ILE A 216 1.61 14.22 -13.11
C ILE A 216 0.66 15.02 -14.00
N GLU A 217 -0.60 15.14 -13.57
CA GLU A 217 -1.61 15.93 -14.27
C GLU A 217 -1.45 17.43 -13.97
N THR A 218 -1.23 17.81 -12.71
CA THR A 218 -1.09 19.21 -12.29
C THR A 218 -0.27 19.29 -11.00
N THR A 219 0.44 20.40 -10.83
CA THR A 219 1.13 20.79 -9.59
C THR A 219 0.67 22.20 -9.21
N THR A 220 0.22 22.39 -7.97
CA THR A 220 -0.27 23.67 -7.45
C THR A 220 0.33 23.92 -6.07
N ASP A 221 0.66 25.17 -5.77
CA ASP A 221 1.07 25.60 -4.43
C ASP A 221 -0.18 25.86 -3.57
N VAL A 222 -0.21 25.33 -2.34
CA VAL A 222 -1.36 25.36 -1.41
C VAL A 222 -1.09 26.21 -0.18
#